data_AF-A0A4R9JYE2-F1
#
_entry.id   AF-A0A4R9JYE2-F1
#
_cell.length_a   1.000
_cell.length_b   1.000
_cell.length_c   1.000
_cell.angle_alpha   90.00
_cell.angle_beta   90.00
_cell.angle_gamma   90.00
#
_symmetry.space_group_name_H-M   'P 1'
#
loop_
_entity.id
_entity.type
_entity.pdbx_description
1 polymer ?
#
loop_
_entity_poly.entity_id
_entity_poly.type
_entity_poly.pdbx_seq_one_letter_code
_entity_poly.pdbx_strand_id
1 'polypeptide(L)'
;MEKEITDIDGILKVVSALFGKLPVCIIHENKELPVKIIALKNKALIINSALKFTSKARILTLVHNGSKFLAQFTLVGGDGNGIEVLQPLKISIRPATRQGNRVEVADSANGSLRVTNLINIVDITKAIGFDDKKVDLILLAYRAKLAKIFPTSSIYFAGRADNRLRLMQHYDKSIYIIDRKNKSTANPLYLPFDEYLRIFDTSKLADDLISEIALPIRYKGYMSLGYIQVLSDKPLDMEVFNQITLFSQAISRDIVATGVFQESKENCPVIDLSSGGISFLHAPTRAFSRNVTMNGTIIFDLVMNADTKATFRGVIKNIRNLEANYRVGCQFYHPNVRDQEILETYLGVTSPTPEEGIAKIPDDFSSQESTSAGDQKEELDPMQAFEDETEDIPSSEEL
;
A
#
# COMPACT_ATOMS: atom_id res chain seq x y z
N MET A 1 6.89 -13.37 31.40
CA MET A 1 6.51 -12.23 32.26
C MET A 1 5.96 -11.14 31.36
N GLU A 2 4.68 -10.80 31.49
CA GLU A 2 4.08 -9.71 30.71
C GLU A 2 4.46 -8.39 31.37
N LYS A 3 4.99 -7.44 30.58
CA LYS A 3 5.35 -6.12 31.08
C LYS A 3 4.43 -5.09 30.45
N GLU A 4 3.86 -4.22 31.25
CA GLU A 4 2.93 -3.20 30.81
C GLU A 4 3.50 -1.81 31.05
N ILE A 5 3.32 -0.92 30.08
CA ILE A 5 3.70 0.48 30.14
C ILE A 5 2.42 1.30 29.96
N THR A 6 2.04 2.02 31.01
CA THR A 6 0.88 2.92 31.04
C THR A 6 1.27 4.38 31.22
N ASP A 7 2.53 4.66 31.54
CA ASP A 7 3.03 6.03 31.68
C ASP A 7 3.25 6.67 30.29
N ILE A 8 2.74 7.89 30.13
CA ILE A 8 2.70 8.59 28.83
C ILE A 8 4.12 8.80 28.28
N ASP A 9 5.09 9.14 29.12
CA ASP A 9 6.47 9.39 28.67
C ASP A 9 7.17 8.10 28.19
N GLY A 10 6.98 6.99 28.90
CA GLY A 10 7.47 5.67 28.50
C GLY A 10 6.82 5.17 27.22
N ILE A 11 5.50 5.34 27.10
CA ILE A 11 4.74 5.03 25.88
C ILE A 11 5.31 5.81 24.69
N LEU A 12 5.45 7.13 24.82
CA LEU A 12 5.94 7.99 23.73
C LEU A 12 7.38 7.66 23.34
N LYS A 13 8.25 7.35 24.30
CA LYS A 13 9.62 6.87 24.02
C LYS A 13 9.60 5.59 23.19
N VAL A 14 8.78 4.61 23.55
CA VAL A 14 8.68 3.34 22.81
C VAL A 14 8.10 3.55 21.41
N VAL A 15 7.02 4.34 21.29
CA VAL A 15 6.42 4.66 19.98
C VAL A 15 7.42 5.37 19.08
N SER A 16 8.14 6.38 19.58
CA SER A 16 9.12 7.12 18.81
C SER A 16 10.36 6.29 18.44
N ALA A 17 10.79 5.38 19.31
CA ALA A 17 11.98 4.57 19.09
C ALA A 17 11.71 3.40 18.13
N LEU A 18 10.54 2.76 18.25
CA LEU A 18 10.24 1.50 17.57
C LEU A 18 9.17 1.65 16.48
N PHE A 19 7.99 2.16 16.82
CA PHE A 19 6.85 2.18 15.89
C PHE A 19 7.11 3.12 14.70
N GLY A 20 7.84 4.23 14.89
CA GLY A 20 8.24 5.11 13.77
C GLY A 20 9.31 4.55 12.84
N LYS A 21 9.95 3.41 13.16
CA LYS A 21 11.17 2.93 12.47
C LYS A 21 11.10 1.47 12.02
N LEU A 22 10.30 0.66 12.69
CA LEU A 22 10.19 -0.77 12.43
C LEU A 22 8.90 -1.09 11.68
N PRO A 23 8.82 -2.23 10.97
CA PRO A 23 7.57 -2.70 10.41
C PRO A 23 6.53 -2.90 11.51
N VAL A 24 5.36 -2.28 11.35
CA VAL A 24 4.24 -2.34 12.27
C VAL A 24 3.08 -3.04 11.58
N CYS A 25 2.35 -3.87 12.31
CA CYS A 25 1.07 -4.42 11.90
C CYS A 25 -0.05 -3.77 12.71
N ILE A 26 -1.25 -3.73 12.15
CA ILE A 26 -2.49 -3.38 12.81
C ILE A 26 -3.33 -4.64 12.98
N ILE A 27 -3.95 -4.82 14.15
CA ILE A 27 -4.89 -5.91 14.38
C ILE A 27 -6.26 -5.48 13.87
N HIS A 28 -6.78 -6.20 12.89
CA HIS A 28 -8.14 -6.04 12.36
C HIS A 28 -8.76 -7.42 12.21
N GLU A 29 -9.98 -7.61 12.74
CA GLU A 29 -10.68 -8.92 12.71
C GLU A 29 -9.82 -10.10 13.20
N ASN A 30 -9.05 -9.90 14.28
CA ASN A 30 -8.09 -10.85 14.84
C ASN A 30 -6.92 -11.26 13.90
N LYS A 31 -6.73 -10.59 12.76
CA LYS A 31 -5.58 -10.76 11.85
C LYS A 31 -4.58 -9.61 12.04
N GLU A 32 -3.29 -9.91 11.90
CA GLU A 32 -2.23 -8.89 11.86
C GLU A 32 -1.95 -8.48 10.43
N LEU A 33 -2.32 -7.25 10.07
CA LEU A 33 -2.14 -6.70 8.73
C LEU A 33 -1.04 -5.64 8.74
N PRO A 34 -0.10 -5.62 7.78
CA PRO A 34 0.94 -4.60 7.76
C PRO A 34 0.32 -3.19 7.59
N VAL A 35 0.83 -2.22 8.33
CA VAL A 35 0.33 -0.84 8.28
C VAL A 35 1.47 0.14 8.07
N LYS A 36 1.24 1.16 7.24
CA LYS A 36 2.24 2.19 6.98
C LYS A 36 2.21 3.25 8.06
N ILE A 37 3.36 3.49 8.67
CA ILE A 37 3.57 4.63 9.56
C ILE A 37 4.05 5.81 8.71
N ILE A 38 3.29 6.91 8.73
CA ILE A 38 3.60 8.13 7.99
C ILE A 38 4.53 9.01 8.82
N ALA A 39 4.14 9.31 10.05
CA ALA A 39 4.88 10.21 10.92
C ALA A 39 4.48 10.03 12.40
N LEU A 40 5.31 10.57 13.28
CA LEU A 40 4.95 10.87 14.67
C LEU A 40 4.93 12.40 14.81
N LYS A 41 3.77 13.01 15.02
CA LYS A 41 3.60 14.46 15.20
C LYS A 41 2.73 14.73 16.42
N ASN A 42 3.09 15.72 17.22
CA ASN A 42 2.31 16.17 18.38
C ASN A 42 1.90 15.02 19.32
N LYS A 43 2.83 14.08 19.61
CA LYS A 43 2.59 12.90 20.45
C LYS A 43 1.55 11.90 19.89
N ALA A 44 1.13 12.07 18.63
CA ALA A 44 0.22 11.17 17.93
C ALA A 44 0.93 10.50 16.73
N LEU A 45 0.61 9.22 16.52
CA LEU A 45 1.12 8.41 15.44
C LEU A 45 0.18 8.54 14.24
N ILE A 46 0.70 8.92 13.09
CA ILE A 46 -0.05 9.05 11.85
C ILE A 46 0.21 7.81 11.01
N ILE A 47 -0.85 7.10 10.63
CA ILE A 47 -0.78 5.86 9.85
C ILE A 47 -1.57 5.97 8.55
N ASN A 48 -1.23 5.14 7.57
CA ASN A 48 -2.07 4.87 6.41
C ASN A 48 -2.67 3.46 6.54
N SER A 49 -4.00 3.38 6.67
CA SER A 49 -4.77 2.14 6.71
C SER A 49 -6.10 2.33 5.98
N ALA A 50 -6.32 1.60 4.90
CA ALA A 50 -7.61 1.57 4.19
C ALA A 50 -8.67 0.68 4.88
N LEU A 51 -8.38 0.17 6.08
CA LEU A 51 -9.25 -0.75 6.80
C LEU A 51 -10.39 0.00 7.49
N LYS A 52 -11.58 -0.60 7.48
CA LYS A 52 -12.76 -0.06 8.17
C LYS A 52 -12.90 -0.70 9.54
N PHE A 53 -12.98 0.12 10.59
CA PHE A 53 -13.17 -0.33 11.97
C PHE A 53 -14.51 0.16 12.51
N THR A 54 -15.17 -0.69 13.30
CA THR A 54 -16.42 -0.35 14.00
C THR A 54 -16.19 0.50 15.25
N SER A 55 -14.98 0.48 15.81
CA SER A 55 -14.62 1.25 17.01
C SER A 55 -13.48 2.23 16.73
N LYS A 56 -13.25 3.18 17.65
CA LYS A 56 -12.08 4.08 17.62
C LYS A 56 -10.78 3.41 18.11
N ALA A 57 -10.86 2.20 18.66
CA ALA A 57 -9.69 1.51 19.17
C ALA A 57 -8.87 0.94 18.02
N ARG A 58 -7.54 1.08 18.11
CA ARG A 58 -6.58 0.43 17.23
C ARG A 58 -5.56 -0.30 18.06
N ILE A 59 -5.18 -1.51 17.65
CA ILE A 59 -4.07 -2.22 18.27
C ILE A 59 -3.01 -2.36 17.21
N LEU A 60 -1.84 -1.76 17.46
CA LEU A 60 -0.68 -1.93 16.61
C LEU A 60 0.30 -2.89 17.26
N THR A 61 0.87 -3.78 16.46
CA THR A 61 1.86 -4.75 16.90
C THR A 61 3.18 -4.57 16.16
N LEU A 62 4.27 -4.79 16.87
CA LEU A 62 5.59 -4.96 16.25
C LEU A 62 6.39 -5.99 17.03
N VAL A 63 7.37 -6.59 16.36
CA VAL A 63 8.30 -7.53 16.99
C VAL A 63 9.70 -6.96 16.94
N HIS A 64 10.34 -6.86 18.09
CA HIS A 64 11.72 -6.39 18.23
C HIS A 64 12.44 -7.15 19.35
N ASN A 65 13.66 -7.63 19.07
CA ASN A 65 14.53 -8.34 20.03
C ASN A 65 13.82 -9.47 20.79
N GLY A 66 13.06 -10.31 20.08
CA GLY A 66 12.34 -11.44 20.68
C GLY A 66 11.12 -11.06 21.52
N SER A 67 10.75 -9.78 21.54
CA SER A 67 9.55 -9.28 22.23
C SER A 67 8.53 -8.78 21.22
N LYS A 68 7.26 -9.13 21.44
CA LYS A 68 6.10 -8.58 20.75
C LYS A 68 5.54 -7.44 21.58
N PHE A 69 5.48 -6.27 20.97
CA PHE A 69 4.89 -5.07 21.53
C PHE A 69 3.47 -4.97 20.99
N LEU A 70 2.49 -4.87 21.88
CA LEU A 70 1.10 -4.61 21.57
C LEU A 70 0.75 -3.24 22.11
N ALA A 71 0.62 -2.25 21.24
CA ALA A 71 0.31 -0.88 21.59
C ALA A 71 -1.15 -0.59 21.26
N GLN A 72 -1.91 -0.18 22.27
CA GLN A 72 -3.30 0.26 22.12
C GLN A 72 -3.31 1.75 21.83
N PHE A 73 -4.10 2.15 20.84
CA PHE A 73 -4.31 3.52 20.44
C PHE A 73 -5.80 3.84 20.34
N THR A 74 -6.12 5.12 20.40
CA THR A 74 -7.43 5.66 20.04
C THR A 74 -7.31 6.59 18.85
N LEU A 75 -8.24 6.46 17.91
CA LEU A 75 -8.41 7.37 16.79
C LEU A 75 -8.87 8.75 17.28
N VAL A 76 -8.05 9.77 17.05
CA VAL A 76 -8.33 11.16 17.45
C VAL A 76 -8.55 12.10 16.26
N GLY A 77 -8.24 11.65 15.05
CA GLY A 77 -8.46 12.41 13.81
C GLY A 77 -8.07 11.61 12.58
N GLY A 78 -8.23 12.20 11.40
CA GLY A 78 -7.94 11.55 10.13
C GLY A 78 -8.67 12.23 8.97
N ASP A 79 -8.38 11.79 7.74
CA ASP A 79 -9.05 12.29 6.53
C ASP A 79 -10.23 11.40 6.09
N GLY A 80 -10.53 10.34 6.87
CA GLY A 80 -11.56 9.35 6.55
C GLY A 80 -11.24 8.45 5.34
N ASN A 81 -10.11 8.69 4.67
CA ASN A 81 -9.72 8.09 3.40
C ASN A 81 -8.32 7.48 3.49
N GLY A 82 -8.11 6.72 4.56
CA GLY A 82 -6.89 5.96 4.78
C GLY A 82 -5.91 6.60 5.76
N ILE A 83 -5.98 7.91 6.01
CA ILE A 83 -5.07 8.55 6.98
C ILE A 83 -5.74 8.60 8.35
N GLU A 84 -5.11 7.95 9.33
CA GLU A 84 -5.57 7.96 10.72
C GLU A 84 -4.52 8.61 11.63
N VAL A 85 -4.99 9.43 12.56
CA VAL A 85 -4.20 10.04 13.63
C VAL A 85 -4.53 9.33 14.94
N LEU A 86 -3.54 8.65 15.49
CA LEU A 86 -3.68 7.73 16.62
C LEU A 86 -2.96 8.25 17.86
N GLN A 87 -3.69 8.37 18.96
CA GLN A 87 -3.11 8.69 20.26
C GLN A 87 -2.83 7.40 21.03
N PRO A 88 -1.58 7.17 21.49
CA PRO A 88 -1.25 5.95 22.19
C PRO A 88 -1.81 5.98 23.62
N LEU A 89 -2.33 4.84 24.07
CA LEU A 89 -2.93 4.68 25.40
C LEU A 89 -2.08 3.80 26.33
N LYS A 90 -1.61 2.68 25.81
CA LYS A 90 -0.97 1.63 26.61
C LYS A 90 -0.11 0.72 25.73
N ILE A 91 0.98 0.20 26.27
CA ILE A 91 1.81 -0.80 25.58
C ILE A 91 1.99 -2.02 26.47
N SER A 92 1.65 -3.19 25.94
CA SER A 92 1.91 -4.49 26.56
C SER A 92 3.04 -5.19 25.81
N ILE A 93 4.03 -5.68 26.54
CA ILE A 93 5.19 -6.38 26.01
C ILE A 93 5.09 -7.84 26.43
N ARG A 94 5.12 -8.73 25.44
CA ARG A 94 5.10 -10.18 25.63
C ARG A 94 6.27 -10.81 24.87
N PRO A 95 6.78 -11.97 25.28
CA PRO A 95 7.67 -12.75 24.44
C PRO A 95 7.02 -12.98 23.07
N ALA A 96 7.76 -12.76 21.99
CA ALA A 96 7.26 -13.02 20.65
C ALA A 96 7.14 -14.54 20.45
N THR A 97 5.95 -15.09 20.68
CA THR A 97 5.62 -16.44 20.24
C THR A 97 5.43 -16.42 18.73
N ARG A 98 6.12 -17.32 18.01
CA ARG A 98 5.98 -17.48 16.57
C ARG A 98 4.58 -18.03 16.26
N GLN A 99 3.61 -17.16 16.06
CA GLN A 99 2.25 -17.54 15.69
C GLN A 99 1.97 -17.07 14.26
N GLY A 100 1.80 -18.05 13.38
CA GLY A 100 1.38 -17.91 12.00
C GLY A 100 1.27 -19.32 11.42
N ASN A 101 0.25 -19.57 10.60
CA ASN A 101 0.17 -20.80 9.81
C ASN A 101 1.38 -20.81 8.86
N ARG A 102 2.41 -21.54 9.27
CA ARG A 102 3.61 -21.75 8.46
C ARG A 102 3.38 -22.99 7.64
N VAL A 103 3.47 -22.83 6.33
CA VAL A 103 3.72 -23.99 5.48
C VAL A 103 5.22 -24.23 5.58
N GLU A 104 5.61 -25.29 6.30
CA GLU A 104 6.95 -25.85 6.11
C GLU A 104 6.93 -26.54 4.75
N VAL A 105 7.66 -25.96 3.79
CA VAL A 105 7.65 -26.39 2.38
C VAL A 105 8.59 -27.57 2.15
N ALA A 106 9.04 -28.21 3.23
CA ALA A 106 9.80 -29.43 3.14
C ALA A 106 8.83 -30.55 2.73
N ASP A 107 8.93 -30.98 1.48
CA ASP A 107 8.37 -32.22 0.90
C ASP A 107 6.97 -32.19 0.26
N SER A 108 6.39 -31.03 -0.06
CA SER A 108 5.19 -30.99 -0.89
C SER A 108 5.53 -31.08 -2.40
N ALA A 109 5.10 -32.19 -3.02
CA ALA A 109 5.32 -32.59 -4.42
C ALA A 109 4.80 -31.63 -5.52
N ASN A 110 4.28 -30.46 -5.16
CA ASN A 110 3.80 -29.43 -6.09
C ASN A 110 4.80 -28.27 -6.14
N GLY A 111 5.86 -28.40 -6.94
CA GLY A 111 6.78 -27.32 -7.33
C GLY A 111 7.49 -26.62 -6.17
N SER A 112 8.79 -26.88 -5.97
CA SER A 112 9.58 -26.22 -4.91
C SER A 112 9.43 -24.70 -4.98
N LEU A 113 8.88 -24.07 -3.93
CA LEU A 113 8.82 -22.61 -3.80
C LEU A 113 10.22 -22.00 -3.98
N ARG A 114 10.30 -20.96 -4.80
CA ARG A 114 11.58 -20.31 -5.13
C ARG A 114 11.50 -18.79 -5.03
N VAL A 115 12.57 -18.21 -4.50
CA VAL A 115 12.85 -16.78 -4.57
C VAL A 115 13.81 -16.54 -5.74
N THR A 116 13.45 -15.64 -6.64
CA THR A 116 14.23 -15.27 -7.82
C THR A 116 14.34 -13.75 -7.95
N ASN A 117 15.21 -13.28 -8.86
CA ASN A 117 15.36 -11.86 -9.19
C ASN A 117 15.57 -10.96 -7.97
N LEU A 118 16.34 -11.46 -7.00
CA LEU A 118 16.63 -10.77 -5.76
C LEU A 118 17.55 -9.59 -6.03
N ILE A 119 17.19 -8.41 -5.57
CA ILE A 119 18.02 -7.20 -5.66
C ILE A 119 17.89 -6.36 -4.39
N ASN A 120 18.98 -5.73 -3.97
CA ASN A 120 18.94 -4.76 -2.88
C ASN A 120 18.46 -3.39 -3.41
N ILE A 121 17.61 -2.70 -2.65
CA ILE A 121 17.13 -1.35 -2.98
C ILE A 121 18.26 -0.33 -3.21
N VAL A 122 19.39 -0.52 -2.52
CA VAL A 122 20.60 0.30 -2.68
C VAL A 122 21.21 0.11 -4.07
N ASP A 123 21.19 -1.11 -4.61
CA ASP A 123 21.73 -1.38 -5.93
C ASP A 123 20.82 -0.82 -7.04
N ILE A 124 19.51 -0.81 -6.83
CA ILE A 124 18.56 -0.11 -7.70
C ILE A 124 18.87 1.40 -7.71
N THR A 125 19.05 1.99 -6.52
CA THR A 125 19.39 3.43 -6.39
C THR A 125 20.67 3.78 -7.14
N LYS A 126 21.70 2.92 -7.01
CA LYS A 126 22.97 3.08 -7.72
C LYS A 126 22.78 2.97 -9.23
N ALA A 127 22.03 1.96 -9.70
CA ALA A 127 21.79 1.73 -11.12
C ALA A 127 21.14 2.95 -11.81
N ILE A 128 20.20 3.63 -11.14
CA ILE A 128 19.58 4.87 -11.66
C ILE A 128 20.58 6.04 -11.72
N GLY A 129 21.58 6.04 -10.85
CA GLY A 129 22.60 7.09 -10.79
C GLY A 129 23.71 6.94 -11.84
N PHE A 130 23.73 5.85 -12.61
CA PHE A 130 24.67 5.65 -13.71
C PHE A 130 24.03 6.00 -15.05
N ASP A 131 24.80 6.65 -15.92
CA ASP A 131 24.38 6.93 -17.29
C ASP A 131 24.40 5.64 -18.12
N ASP A 132 23.22 5.08 -18.38
CA ASP A 132 23.04 3.90 -19.24
C ASP A 132 22.40 4.29 -20.58
N LYS A 133 23.15 4.10 -21.67
CA LYS A 133 22.72 4.46 -23.02
C LYS A 133 21.42 3.78 -23.44
N LYS A 134 21.13 2.55 -22.99
CA LYS A 134 19.89 1.85 -23.34
C LYS A 134 18.70 2.49 -22.62
N VAL A 135 18.89 2.84 -21.35
CA VAL A 135 17.88 3.57 -20.57
C VAL A 135 17.60 4.94 -21.20
N ASP A 136 18.65 5.68 -21.59
CA ASP A 136 18.50 6.99 -22.23
C ASP A 136 17.74 6.92 -23.55
N LEU A 137 17.99 5.91 -24.38
CA LEU A 137 17.27 5.69 -25.63
C LEU A 137 15.77 5.43 -25.39
N ILE A 138 15.44 4.63 -24.37
CA ILE A 138 14.05 4.38 -23.96
C ILE A 138 13.41 5.70 -23.51
N LEU A 139 14.05 6.43 -22.60
CA LEU A 139 13.53 7.69 -22.08
C LEU A 139 13.34 8.72 -23.21
N LEU A 140 14.28 8.82 -24.15
CA LEU A 140 14.19 9.72 -25.30
C LEU A 140 12.98 9.37 -26.20
N ALA A 141 12.79 8.08 -26.48
CA ALA A 141 11.65 7.62 -27.28
C ALA A 141 10.31 7.94 -26.61
N TYR A 142 10.19 7.71 -25.29
CA TYR A 142 8.97 8.03 -24.55
C TYR A 142 8.75 9.54 -24.39
N ARG A 143 9.80 10.34 -24.20
CA ARG A 143 9.71 11.81 -24.20
C ARG A 143 9.15 12.31 -25.53
N ALA A 144 9.68 11.81 -26.64
CA ALA A 144 9.20 12.19 -27.97
C ALA A 144 7.74 11.77 -28.22
N LYS A 145 7.31 10.61 -27.73
CA LYS A 145 5.90 10.16 -27.82
C LYS A 145 4.98 11.03 -26.97
N LEU A 146 5.35 11.29 -25.72
CA LEU A 146 4.56 12.11 -24.80
C LEU A 146 4.44 13.54 -25.28
N ALA A 147 5.54 14.18 -25.72
CA ALA A 147 5.53 15.57 -26.18
C ALA A 147 4.61 15.80 -27.40
N LYS A 148 4.34 14.77 -28.21
CA LYS A 148 3.39 14.86 -29.33
C LYS A 148 1.93 14.94 -28.87
N ILE A 149 1.61 14.32 -27.74
CA ILE A 149 0.24 14.25 -27.20
C ILE A 149 0.03 15.36 -26.16
N PHE A 150 1.04 15.58 -25.33
CA PHE A 150 1.06 16.53 -24.22
C PHE A 150 2.31 17.43 -24.36
N PRO A 151 2.18 18.60 -25.01
CA PRO A 151 3.32 19.48 -25.28
C PRO A 151 4.12 19.86 -24.03
N THR A 152 3.42 20.10 -22.91
CA THR A 152 4.02 20.44 -21.62
C THR A 152 4.17 19.17 -20.76
N SER A 153 4.92 18.20 -21.27
CA SER A 153 5.24 16.95 -20.55
C SER A 153 6.73 16.80 -20.32
N SER A 154 7.08 16.05 -19.27
CA SER A 154 8.47 15.78 -18.90
C SER A 154 8.59 14.41 -18.24
N ILE A 155 9.72 13.74 -18.49
CA ILE A 155 10.08 12.51 -17.77
C ILE A 155 11.34 12.79 -16.97
N TYR A 156 11.20 12.74 -15.65
CA TYR A 156 12.28 12.86 -14.69
C TYR A 156 12.71 11.48 -14.26
N PHE A 157 13.98 11.16 -14.48
CA PHE A 157 14.59 9.90 -14.08
C PHE A 157 15.93 10.24 -13.43
N ALA A 158 16.02 10.09 -12.12
CA ALA A 158 17.17 10.56 -11.37
C ALA A 158 17.35 9.81 -10.05
N GLY A 159 18.61 9.53 -9.71
CA GLY A 159 18.96 8.92 -8.42
C GLY A 159 18.68 9.84 -7.22
N ARG A 160 18.48 11.15 -7.45
CA ARG A 160 18.11 12.12 -6.42
C ARG A 160 16.67 12.57 -6.59
N ALA A 161 15.84 12.29 -5.59
CA ALA A 161 14.45 12.75 -5.56
C ALA A 161 14.37 14.28 -5.33
N ASP A 162 13.67 14.95 -6.23
CA ASP A 162 13.23 16.33 -6.09
C ASP A 162 12.01 16.45 -5.15
N ASN A 163 11.47 17.65 -4.95
CA ASN A 163 10.38 17.87 -4.01
C ASN A 163 9.11 17.09 -4.39
N ARG A 164 8.79 17.01 -5.69
CA ARG A 164 7.64 16.26 -6.21
C ARG A 164 7.76 14.78 -5.91
N LEU A 165 8.89 14.16 -6.29
CA LEU A 165 9.11 12.74 -6.06
C LEU A 165 9.16 12.41 -4.57
N ARG A 166 9.76 13.27 -3.74
CA ARG A 166 9.77 13.09 -2.27
C ARG A 166 8.36 13.10 -1.68
N LEU A 167 7.50 14.02 -2.09
CA LEU A 167 6.13 14.07 -1.61
C LEU A 167 5.34 12.84 -2.06
N MET A 168 5.45 12.45 -3.34
CA MET A 168 4.79 11.24 -3.85
C MET A 168 5.27 9.99 -3.11
N GLN A 169 6.56 9.89 -2.76
CA GLN A 169 7.10 8.77 -1.96
C GLN A 169 6.62 8.80 -0.50
N HIS A 170 6.61 9.99 0.11
CA HIS A 170 6.17 10.17 1.50
C HIS A 170 4.70 9.76 1.66
N TYR A 171 3.82 10.32 0.84
CA TYR A 171 2.39 10.03 0.88
C TYR A 171 2.03 8.71 0.21
N ASP A 172 2.89 8.17 -0.66
CA ASP A 172 2.60 7.04 -1.54
C ASP A 172 1.37 7.29 -2.43
N LYS A 173 1.22 8.54 -2.89
CA LYS A 173 0.13 9.01 -3.74
C LYS A 173 0.71 9.77 -4.92
N SER A 174 0.11 9.61 -6.09
CA SER A 174 0.42 10.39 -7.30
C SER A 174 -0.12 11.82 -7.17
N ILE A 175 0.38 12.74 -7.98
CA ILE A 175 -0.20 14.08 -8.10
C ILE A 175 -1.24 14.02 -9.22
N TYR A 176 -2.47 14.37 -8.90
CA TYR A 176 -3.52 14.61 -9.88
C TYR A 176 -4.34 15.81 -9.45
N ILE A 177 -4.15 16.92 -10.17
CA ILE A 177 -4.75 18.21 -9.90
C ILE A 177 -5.47 18.65 -11.17
N ILE A 178 -6.79 18.73 -11.07
CA ILE A 178 -7.66 19.14 -12.17
C ILE A 178 -7.61 20.67 -12.34
N ASP A 179 -7.70 21.38 -11.22
CA ASP A 179 -7.56 22.84 -11.19
C ASP A 179 -6.94 23.30 -9.85
N ARG A 180 -5.71 23.81 -9.90
CA ARG A 180 -4.98 24.33 -8.73
C ARG A 180 -5.60 25.60 -8.13
N LYS A 181 -6.45 26.31 -8.88
CA LYS A 181 -7.15 27.52 -8.42
C LYS A 181 -8.46 27.15 -7.72
N ASN A 182 -8.93 25.92 -7.87
CA ASN A 182 -10.17 25.45 -7.27
C ASN A 182 -9.96 24.20 -6.39
N LYS A 183 -9.86 24.42 -5.07
CA LYS A 183 -9.69 23.36 -4.07
C LYS A 183 -10.83 22.34 -4.04
N SER A 184 -12.03 22.67 -4.54
CA SER A 184 -13.15 21.72 -4.58
C SER A 184 -12.91 20.57 -5.56
N THR A 185 -11.93 20.71 -6.47
CA THR A 185 -11.53 19.64 -7.41
C THR A 185 -10.54 18.64 -6.81
N ALA A 186 -10.08 18.87 -5.57
CA ALA A 186 -9.15 17.99 -4.89
C ALA A 186 -9.79 16.63 -4.61
N ASN A 187 -9.07 15.56 -4.95
CA ASN A 187 -9.51 14.20 -4.68
C ASN A 187 -8.60 13.54 -3.62
N PRO A 188 -9.14 13.05 -2.49
CA PRO A 188 -8.37 12.43 -1.40
C PRO A 188 -7.54 11.20 -1.80
N LEU A 189 -7.82 10.57 -2.93
CA LEU A 189 -7.02 9.45 -3.46
C LEU A 189 -5.62 9.87 -3.91
N TYR A 190 -5.39 11.17 -4.13
CA TYR A 190 -4.15 11.72 -4.64
C TYR A 190 -3.41 12.57 -3.59
N LEU A 191 -2.26 13.14 -3.97
CA LEU A 191 -1.47 13.98 -3.09
C LEU A 191 -2.35 15.11 -2.48
N PRO A 192 -2.26 15.37 -1.16
CA PRO A 192 -3.05 16.42 -0.54
C PRO A 192 -2.84 17.78 -1.21
N PHE A 193 -3.93 18.47 -1.53
CA PHE A 193 -3.93 19.73 -2.30
C PHE A 193 -3.04 20.81 -1.68
N ASP A 194 -3.05 20.96 -0.35
CA ASP A 194 -2.25 21.97 0.35
C ASP A 194 -0.74 21.63 0.36
N GLU A 195 -0.38 20.35 0.22
CA GLU A 195 1.02 19.93 0.03
C GLU A 195 1.45 20.16 -1.42
N TYR A 196 0.54 19.94 -2.37
CA TYR A 196 0.75 20.23 -3.77
C TYR A 196 1.00 21.72 -4.02
N LEU A 197 0.16 22.62 -3.49
CA LEU A 197 0.34 24.06 -3.72
C LEU A 197 1.71 24.56 -3.25
N ARG A 198 2.20 24.07 -2.10
CA ARG A 198 3.54 24.42 -1.58
C ARG A 198 4.67 24.10 -2.56
N ILE A 199 4.59 22.99 -3.28
CA ILE A 199 5.60 22.64 -4.29
C ILE A 199 5.37 23.34 -5.62
N PHE A 200 4.11 23.70 -5.93
CA PHE A 200 3.80 24.48 -7.12
C PHE A 200 4.37 25.89 -6.99
N ASP A 201 4.10 26.59 -5.89
CA ASP A 201 4.53 27.98 -5.65
C ASP A 201 6.05 28.14 -5.61
N THR A 202 6.76 27.08 -5.21
CA THR A 202 8.23 27.05 -5.20
C THR A 202 8.83 26.59 -6.53
N SER A 203 8.03 25.93 -7.37
CA SER A 203 8.44 25.59 -8.73
C SER A 203 8.21 26.79 -9.63
N LYS A 204 9.25 27.23 -10.33
CA LYS A 204 9.20 28.37 -11.27
C LYS A 204 8.40 28.04 -12.54
N LEU A 205 7.21 27.47 -12.39
CA LEU A 205 6.29 27.12 -13.45
C LEU A 205 5.47 28.34 -13.84
N ALA A 206 4.96 28.32 -15.07
CA ALA A 206 4.13 29.39 -15.60
C ALA A 206 2.75 29.39 -14.92
N ASP A 207 2.22 30.59 -14.68
CA ASP A 207 1.03 30.80 -13.86
C ASP A 207 -0.28 30.50 -14.62
N ASP A 208 -0.20 30.34 -15.94
CA ASP A 208 -1.28 29.90 -16.83
C ASP A 208 -1.55 28.40 -16.72
N LEU A 209 -0.58 27.60 -16.26
CA LEU A 209 -0.78 26.17 -16.01
C LEU A 209 -1.69 25.98 -14.79
N ILE A 210 -2.84 25.34 -14.99
CA ILE A 210 -3.84 25.14 -13.92
C ILE A 210 -3.95 23.69 -13.45
N SER A 211 -3.50 22.73 -14.26
CA SER A 211 -3.63 21.31 -13.96
C SER A 211 -2.29 20.59 -14.03
N GLU A 212 -2.17 19.50 -13.26
CA GLU A 212 -0.97 18.69 -13.20
C GLU A 212 -1.29 17.22 -12.96
N ILE A 213 -0.71 16.34 -13.78
CA ILE A 213 -0.59 14.90 -13.50
C ILE A 213 0.89 14.60 -13.30
N ALA A 214 1.25 14.09 -12.13
CA ALA A 214 2.57 13.52 -11.88
C ALA A 214 2.46 12.09 -11.36
N LEU A 215 3.06 11.14 -12.10
CA LEU A 215 2.95 9.71 -11.84
C LEU A 215 4.33 9.08 -11.65
N PRO A 216 4.61 8.41 -10.51
CA PRO A 216 5.90 7.79 -10.28
C PRO A 216 6.12 6.61 -11.23
N ILE A 217 7.33 6.50 -11.75
CA ILE A 217 7.82 5.33 -12.48
C ILE A 217 8.40 4.39 -11.42
N ARG A 218 7.84 3.19 -11.24
CA ARG A 218 8.20 2.31 -10.13
C ARG A 218 8.80 0.99 -10.59
N TYR A 219 10.02 0.69 -10.14
CA TYR A 219 10.60 -0.63 -10.26
C TYR A 219 9.79 -1.66 -9.46
N LYS A 220 9.18 -2.59 -10.21
CA LYS A 220 8.28 -3.64 -9.71
C LYS A 220 7.24 -3.15 -8.69
N GLY A 221 6.74 -1.92 -8.86
CA GLY A 221 5.73 -1.32 -7.97
C GLY A 221 6.25 -0.77 -6.62
N TYR A 222 7.49 -1.10 -6.21
CA TYR A 222 7.98 -0.78 -4.86
C TYR A 222 8.87 0.45 -4.78
N MET A 223 9.77 0.64 -5.73
CA MET A 223 10.78 1.71 -5.67
C MET A 223 10.60 2.71 -6.81
N SER A 224 10.41 3.98 -6.49
CA SER A 224 10.34 5.01 -7.52
C SER A 224 11.72 5.24 -8.15
N LEU A 225 11.77 5.11 -9.47
CA LEU A 225 12.93 5.41 -10.31
C LEU A 225 12.95 6.89 -10.77
N GLY A 226 11.78 7.51 -10.73
CA GLY A 226 11.51 8.82 -11.31
C GLY A 226 10.01 9.06 -11.40
N TYR A 227 9.59 9.98 -12.25
CA TYR A 227 8.18 10.25 -12.53
C TYR A 227 7.97 10.86 -13.91
N ILE A 228 6.75 10.69 -14.43
CA ILE A 228 6.23 11.44 -15.57
C ILE A 228 5.46 12.63 -15.03
N GLN A 229 5.65 13.80 -15.62
CA GLN A 229 4.87 15.01 -15.36
C GLN A 229 4.16 15.46 -16.64
N VAL A 230 2.89 15.81 -16.52
CA VAL A 230 2.10 16.49 -17.55
C VAL A 230 1.46 17.70 -16.90
N LEU A 231 1.67 18.87 -17.49
CA LEU A 231 1.10 20.14 -17.09
C LEU A 231 0.17 20.62 -18.20
N SER A 232 -0.91 21.34 -17.85
CA SER A 232 -1.76 21.97 -18.84
C SER A 232 -2.40 23.26 -18.30
N ASP A 233 -2.68 24.16 -19.23
CA ASP A 233 -3.54 25.35 -19.07
C ASP A 233 -5.05 25.00 -19.05
N LYS A 234 -5.40 23.72 -19.25
CA LYS A 234 -6.76 23.19 -19.23
C LYS A 234 -6.90 22.10 -18.18
N PRO A 235 -8.12 21.84 -17.67
CA PRO A 235 -8.37 20.71 -16.79
C PRO A 235 -7.99 19.38 -17.46
N LEU A 236 -7.28 18.52 -16.73
CA LEU A 236 -6.93 17.17 -17.18
C LEU A 236 -7.92 16.17 -16.58
N ASP A 237 -8.54 15.35 -17.40
CA ASP A 237 -9.51 14.34 -16.95
C ASP A 237 -8.85 13.01 -16.54
N MET A 238 -9.69 12.09 -16.05
CA MET A 238 -9.26 10.76 -15.62
C MET A 238 -8.80 9.87 -16.78
N GLU A 239 -9.27 10.12 -17.99
CA GLU A 239 -8.83 9.37 -19.16
C GLU A 239 -7.35 9.66 -19.42
N VAL A 240 -6.96 10.93 -19.39
CA VAL A 240 -5.55 11.33 -19.49
C VAL A 240 -4.74 10.72 -18.34
N PHE A 241 -5.24 10.77 -17.11
CA PHE A 241 -4.55 10.13 -15.97
C PHE A 241 -4.28 8.64 -16.20
N ASN A 242 -5.27 7.90 -16.72
CA ASN A 242 -5.13 6.49 -17.04
C ASN A 242 -4.11 6.25 -18.18
N GLN A 243 -4.13 7.10 -19.21
CA GLN A 243 -3.14 7.04 -20.29
C GLN A 243 -1.71 7.25 -19.75
N ILE A 244 -1.48 8.26 -18.90
CA ILE A 244 -0.16 8.50 -18.30
C ILE A 244 0.25 7.35 -17.36
N THR A 245 -0.71 6.70 -16.70
CA THR A 245 -0.45 5.50 -15.89
C THR A 245 0.09 4.36 -16.75
N LEU A 246 -0.51 4.11 -17.91
CA LEU A 246 -0.01 3.12 -18.88
C LEU A 246 1.39 3.47 -19.39
N PHE A 247 1.66 4.75 -19.67
CA PHE A 247 3.00 5.22 -20.04
C PHE A 247 4.03 4.93 -18.94
N SER A 248 3.72 5.24 -17.68
CA SER A 248 4.63 4.99 -16.56
C SER A 248 4.97 3.50 -16.40
N GLN A 249 3.96 2.64 -16.50
CA GLN A 249 4.14 1.18 -16.45
C GLN A 249 4.97 0.67 -17.63
N ALA A 250 4.73 1.18 -18.83
CA ALA A 250 5.46 0.79 -20.03
C ALA A 250 6.94 1.21 -19.95
N ILE A 251 7.23 2.44 -19.51
CA ILE A 251 8.60 2.91 -19.28
C ILE A 251 9.30 2.01 -18.27
N SER A 252 8.66 1.71 -17.13
CA SER A 252 9.27 0.85 -16.11
C SER A 252 9.59 -0.53 -16.66
N ARG A 253 8.67 -1.15 -17.40
CA ARG A 253 8.87 -2.48 -17.99
C ARG A 253 10.02 -2.49 -18.98
N ASP A 254 10.07 -1.50 -19.87
CA ASP A 254 11.09 -1.43 -20.91
C ASP A 254 12.48 -1.15 -20.31
N ILE A 255 12.57 -0.30 -19.28
CA ILE A 255 13.82 -0.08 -18.53
C ILE A 255 14.27 -1.37 -17.83
N VAL A 256 13.38 -2.09 -17.16
CA VAL A 256 13.72 -3.37 -16.50
C VAL A 256 14.24 -4.38 -17.54
N ALA A 257 13.63 -4.43 -18.74
CA ALA A 257 14.04 -5.32 -19.82
C ALA A 257 15.45 -5.04 -20.37
N THR A 258 16.04 -3.86 -20.11
CA THR A 258 17.43 -3.57 -20.52
C THR A 258 18.47 -4.39 -19.76
N GLY A 259 18.11 -4.91 -18.58
CA GLY A 259 19.03 -5.56 -17.65
C GLY A 259 19.92 -4.57 -16.87
N VAL A 260 19.59 -3.27 -16.85
CA VAL A 260 20.34 -2.27 -16.07
C VAL A 260 20.35 -2.60 -14.57
N PHE A 261 19.26 -3.20 -14.08
CA PHE A 261 19.17 -3.70 -12.71
C PHE A 261 19.81 -5.08 -12.63
N GLN A 262 20.94 -5.17 -11.94
CA GLN A 262 21.72 -6.41 -11.75
C GLN A 262 21.07 -7.30 -10.69
N GLU A 263 19.92 -7.86 -11.02
CA GLU A 263 19.21 -8.84 -10.20
C GLU A 263 20.04 -10.12 -10.03
N SER A 264 19.91 -10.77 -8.87
CA SER A 264 20.53 -12.07 -8.61
C SER A 264 19.95 -13.12 -9.56
N LYS A 265 20.84 -13.89 -10.20
CA LYS A 265 20.48 -15.01 -11.08
C LYS A 265 20.20 -16.31 -10.31
N GLU A 266 20.36 -16.28 -8.98
CA GLU A 266 20.18 -17.44 -8.12
C GLU A 266 18.71 -17.83 -7.99
N ASN A 267 18.44 -19.14 -8.02
CA ASN A 267 17.14 -19.71 -7.71
C ASN A 267 17.14 -20.21 -6.27
N CYS A 268 16.65 -19.40 -5.36
CA CYS A 268 16.77 -19.62 -3.92
C CYS A 268 15.59 -20.46 -3.40
N PRO A 269 15.79 -21.70 -2.91
CA PRO A 269 14.69 -22.48 -2.38
C PRO A 269 14.15 -21.87 -1.08
N VAL A 270 12.83 -21.85 -0.95
CA VAL A 270 12.13 -21.35 0.23
C VAL A 270 12.06 -22.45 1.29
N ILE A 271 12.39 -22.09 2.52
CA ILE A 271 12.38 -22.98 3.70
C ILE A 271 11.06 -22.81 4.46
N ASP A 272 10.66 -21.56 4.71
CA ASP A 272 9.42 -21.23 5.40
C ASP A 272 8.75 -20.01 4.77
N LEU A 273 7.42 -20.02 4.74
CA LEU A 273 6.59 -18.94 4.23
C LEU A 273 5.39 -18.72 5.17
N SER A 274 5.01 -17.45 5.32
CA SER A 274 3.84 -17.01 6.07
C SER A 274 3.30 -15.73 5.43
N SER A 275 2.12 -15.26 5.87
CA SER A 275 1.54 -14.00 5.38
C SER A 275 2.42 -12.76 5.66
N GLY A 276 3.30 -12.82 6.66
CA GLY A 276 4.14 -11.69 7.09
C GLY A 276 5.63 -11.81 6.75
N GLY A 277 6.08 -12.93 6.19
CA GLY A 277 7.49 -13.12 5.90
C GLY A 277 7.87 -14.49 5.36
N ILE A 278 9.15 -14.60 4.99
CA ILE A 278 9.71 -15.72 4.24
C ILE A 278 11.15 -16.01 4.70
N SER A 279 11.54 -17.28 4.66
CA SER A 279 12.94 -17.70 4.76
C SER A 279 13.34 -18.51 3.55
N PHE A 280 14.53 -18.24 2.99
CA PHE A 280 15.07 -18.95 1.83
C PHE A 280 16.57 -19.21 2.00
N LEU A 281 17.10 -20.16 1.22
CA LEU A 281 18.54 -20.42 1.12
C LEU A 281 19.12 -19.67 -0.07
N HIS A 282 20.24 -18.98 0.15
CA HIS A 282 20.98 -18.29 -0.89
C HIS A 282 22.42 -18.80 -0.92
N ALA A 283 22.96 -19.09 -2.11
CA ALA A 283 24.34 -19.50 -2.28
C ALA A 283 25.31 -18.37 -1.85
N PRO A 284 26.48 -18.67 -1.28
CA PRO A 284 27.42 -17.66 -0.82
C PRO A 284 28.15 -17.00 -2.00
N THR A 285 27.52 -16.00 -2.62
CA THR A 285 28.17 -15.20 -3.67
C THR A 285 28.81 -13.94 -3.07
N ARG A 286 29.85 -13.43 -3.75
CA ARG A 286 30.51 -12.17 -3.36
C ARG A 286 29.54 -10.99 -3.40
N ALA A 287 28.67 -10.96 -4.41
CA ALA A 287 27.66 -9.91 -4.57
C ALA A 287 26.66 -9.93 -3.41
N PHE A 288 26.14 -11.11 -3.07
CA PHE A 288 25.22 -11.28 -1.94
C PHE A 288 25.86 -10.84 -0.62
N SER A 289 27.05 -11.35 -0.31
CA SER A 289 27.76 -11.03 0.94
C SER A 289 28.08 -9.54 1.11
N ARG A 290 28.30 -8.81 0.00
CA ARG A 290 28.58 -7.38 0.04
C ARG A 290 27.32 -6.53 0.15
N ASN A 291 26.27 -6.92 -0.57
CA ASN A 291 25.11 -6.06 -0.78
C ASN A 291 23.94 -6.42 0.12
N VAL A 292 23.91 -7.60 0.74
CA VAL A 292 22.79 -8.08 1.56
C VAL A 292 23.20 -8.10 3.02
N THR A 293 22.58 -7.21 3.81
CA THR A 293 22.92 -6.99 5.22
C THR A 293 21.68 -7.05 6.11
N MET A 294 21.89 -7.27 7.40
CA MET A 294 20.83 -7.20 8.40
C MET A 294 20.09 -5.85 8.34
N ASN A 295 18.76 -5.88 8.42
CA ASN A 295 17.86 -4.74 8.19
C ASN A 295 17.93 -4.10 6.80
N GLY A 296 18.72 -4.66 5.88
CA GLY A 296 18.70 -4.30 4.47
C GLY A 296 17.33 -4.59 3.85
N THR A 297 16.95 -3.80 2.86
CA THR A 297 15.73 -3.99 2.08
C THR A 297 16.06 -4.64 0.75
N ILE A 298 15.39 -5.73 0.44
CA ILE A 298 15.48 -6.42 -0.84
C ILE A 298 14.11 -6.44 -1.53
N ILE A 299 14.13 -6.51 -2.85
CA ILE A 299 12.96 -6.81 -3.68
C ILE A 299 13.25 -8.13 -4.37
N PHE A 300 12.27 -9.01 -4.43
CA PHE A 300 12.41 -10.33 -5.04
C PHE A 300 11.06 -10.85 -5.52
N ASP A 301 11.13 -11.85 -6.38
CA ASP A 301 9.98 -12.54 -6.91
C ASP A 301 9.82 -13.87 -6.17
N LEU A 302 8.63 -14.13 -5.63
CA LEU A 302 8.24 -15.43 -5.07
C LEU A 302 7.50 -16.21 -6.15
N VAL A 303 8.11 -17.29 -6.61
CA VAL A 303 7.53 -18.25 -7.55
C VAL A 303 6.83 -19.34 -6.75
N MET A 304 5.50 -19.35 -6.82
CA MET A 304 4.65 -20.30 -6.11
C MET A 304 4.40 -21.57 -6.91
N ASN A 305 4.18 -21.42 -8.21
CA ASN A 305 4.13 -22.49 -9.20
C ASN A 305 4.52 -21.92 -10.57
N ALA A 306 4.39 -22.69 -11.66
CA ALA A 306 4.80 -22.26 -13.00
C ALA A 306 4.10 -20.96 -13.48
N ASP A 307 2.83 -20.77 -13.10
CA ASP A 307 2.01 -19.65 -13.58
C ASP A 307 1.76 -18.57 -12.51
N THR A 308 2.10 -18.85 -11.25
CA THR A 308 1.81 -17.99 -10.11
C THR A 308 3.09 -17.44 -9.51
N LYS A 309 3.25 -16.13 -9.67
CA LYS A 309 4.38 -15.36 -9.16
C LYS A 309 3.86 -14.07 -8.53
N ALA A 310 4.43 -13.70 -7.39
CA ALA A 310 4.17 -12.43 -6.73
C ALA A 310 5.49 -11.74 -6.39
N THR A 311 5.53 -10.41 -6.44
CA THR A 311 6.73 -9.64 -6.10
C THR A 311 6.62 -9.09 -4.70
N PHE A 312 7.67 -9.23 -3.89
CA PHE A 312 7.70 -8.71 -2.53
C PHE A 312 8.90 -7.82 -2.27
N ARG A 313 8.65 -6.80 -1.46
CA ARG A 313 9.68 -6.07 -0.74
C ARG A 313 9.84 -6.67 0.65
N GLY A 314 11.05 -7.10 0.99
CA GLY A 314 11.37 -7.70 2.28
C GLY A 314 12.46 -6.92 3.02
N VAL A 315 12.32 -6.82 4.34
CA VAL A 315 13.38 -6.35 5.25
C VAL A 315 14.03 -7.56 5.89
N ILE A 316 15.36 -7.65 5.77
CA ILE A 316 16.13 -8.78 6.28
C ILE A 316 16.18 -8.72 7.80
N LYS A 317 15.69 -9.77 8.45
CA LYS A 317 15.66 -9.89 9.92
C LYS A 317 16.66 -10.91 10.46
N ASN A 318 17.15 -11.81 9.62
CA ASN A 318 18.14 -12.81 10.01
C ASN A 318 18.96 -13.27 8.80
N ILE A 319 20.26 -13.45 9.01
CA ILE A 319 21.16 -14.15 8.08
C ILE A 319 21.96 -15.15 8.92
N ARG A 320 21.71 -16.44 8.73
CA ARG A 320 22.48 -17.52 9.37
C ARG A 320 23.37 -18.16 8.32
N ASN A 321 24.66 -18.24 8.60
CA ASN A 321 25.60 -19.01 7.80
C ASN A 321 25.40 -20.51 8.08
N LEU A 322 25.15 -21.28 7.03
CA LEU A 322 25.18 -22.75 7.02
C LEU A 322 26.36 -23.15 6.14
N GLU A 323 26.93 -24.34 6.35
CA GLU A 323 28.18 -24.77 5.70
C GLU A 323 28.23 -24.50 4.18
N ALA A 324 27.11 -24.72 3.47
CA ALA A 324 27.02 -24.51 2.03
C ALA A 324 26.19 -23.27 1.60
N ASN A 325 25.40 -22.66 2.48
CA ASN A 325 24.39 -21.66 2.10
C ASN A 325 24.13 -20.64 3.22
N TYR A 326 23.64 -19.45 2.85
CA TYR A 326 23.03 -18.53 3.81
C TYR A 326 21.53 -18.82 3.94
N ARG A 327 21.06 -19.06 5.16
CA ARG A 327 19.63 -18.97 5.47
C ARG A 327 19.28 -17.52 5.74
N VAL A 328 18.46 -16.95 4.86
CA VAL A 328 17.99 -15.58 4.94
C VAL A 328 16.56 -15.60 5.44
N GLY A 329 16.23 -14.77 6.42
CA GLY A 329 14.88 -14.55 6.91
C GLY A 329 14.47 -13.11 6.68
N CYS A 330 13.36 -12.91 5.96
CA CYS A 330 12.83 -11.60 5.61
C CYS A 330 11.41 -11.42 6.13
N GLN A 331 11.11 -10.21 6.58
CA GLN A 331 9.74 -9.76 6.86
C GLN A 331 9.23 -8.98 5.66
N PHE A 332 8.03 -9.26 5.17
CA PHE A 332 7.42 -8.47 4.11
C PHE A 332 7.17 -7.04 4.59
N TYR A 333 7.34 -6.07 3.70
CA TYR A 333 7.22 -4.66 4.01
C TYR A 333 6.39 -3.96 2.93
N HIS A 334 5.17 -3.57 3.30
CA HIS A 334 4.18 -2.93 2.43
C HIS A 334 3.93 -3.71 1.14
N PRO A 335 3.50 -4.99 1.21
CA PRO A 335 3.18 -5.75 0.01
C PRO A 335 2.09 -5.04 -0.80
N ASN A 336 2.20 -5.08 -2.13
CA ASN A 336 1.12 -4.59 -2.99
C ASN A 336 -0.14 -5.44 -2.76
N VAL A 337 -1.32 -4.82 -2.84
CA VAL A 337 -2.61 -5.50 -2.61
C VAL A 337 -2.72 -6.78 -3.44
N ARG A 338 -2.45 -6.69 -4.75
CA ARG A 338 -2.45 -7.85 -5.66
C ARG A 338 -1.48 -8.95 -5.23
N ASP A 339 -0.25 -8.60 -4.87
CA ASP A 339 0.78 -9.58 -4.48
C ASP A 339 0.40 -10.26 -3.15
N GLN A 340 -0.21 -9.50 -2.23
CA GLN A 340 -0.73 -10.00 -0.96
C GLN A 340 -1.89 -10.96 -1.16
N GLU A 341 -2.86 -10.64 -2.03
CA GLU A 341 -4.00 -11.52 -2.35
C GLU A 341 -3.54 -12.85 -2.96
N ILE A 342 -2.55 -12.82 -3.86
CA ILE A 342 -1.96 -14.03 -4.43
C ILE A 342 -1.34 -14.90 -3.33
N LEU A 343 -0.60 -14.29 -2.40
CA LEU A 343 0.02 -14.99 -1.28
C LEU A 343 -1.01 -15.58 -0.33
N GLU A 344 -2.04 -14.83 0.05
CA GLU A 344 -3.10 -15.28 0.96
C GLU A 344 -3.89 -16.44 0.35
N THR A 345 -4.22 -16.33 -0.95
CA THR A 345 -4.85 -17.42 -1.72
C THR A 345 -3.97 -18.66 -1.70
N TYR A 346 -2.67 -18.52 -1.95
CA TYR A 346 -1.72 -19.63 -1.92
C TYR A 346 -1.61 -20.27 -0.54
N LEU A 347 -1.63 -19.46 0.52
CA LEU A 347 -1.58 -19.94 1.91
C LEU A 347 -2.91 -20.54 2.40
N GLY A 348 -3.95 -20.54 1.58
CA GLY A 348 -5.29 -21.02 1.96
C GLY A 348 -5.96 -20.14 3.02
N VAL A 349 -5.55 -18.88 3.14
CA VAL A 349 -6.15 -17.89 4.04
C VAL A 349 -7.25 -17.18 3.26
N THR A 350 -8.35 -17.86 2.98
CA THR A 350 -9.54 -17.21 2.42
C THR A 350 -10.15 -16.30 3.49
N SER A 351 -10.27 -15.01 3.17
CA SER A 351 -11.34 -14.18 3.74
C SER A 351 -12.65 -14.60 3.07
N PRO A 352 -13.77 -14.76 3.79
CA PRO A 352 -15.05 -15.01 3.15
C PRO A 352 -15.39 -13.80 2.28
N THR A 353 -15.55 -14.02 0.98
CA THR A 353 -16.23 -13.07 0.09
C THR A 353 -17.66 -12.85 0.60
N PRO A 354 -18.12 -11.61 0.77
CA PRO A 354 -19.51 -11.33 1.08
C PRO A 354 -20.31 -11.37 -0.22
N GLU A 355 -20.68 -12.55 -0.69
CA GLU A 355 -21.81 -12.76 -1.59
C GLU A 355 -22.09 -14.26 -1.72
N GLU A 356 -23.39 -14.59 -1.79
CA GLU A 356 -24.02 -15.92 -1.76
C GLU A 356 -24.25 -16.56 -0.39
N GLY A 357 -25.43 -16.24 0.15
CA GLY A 357 -26.01 -16.93 1.30
C GLY A 357 -27.35 -16.36 1.72
N ILE A 358 -28.26 -16.12 0.77
CA ILE A 358 -29.69 -16.04 1.09
C ILE A 358 -30.03 -17.39 1.71
N ALA A 359 -30.30 -17.38 3.01
CA ALA A 359 -30.79 -18.53 3.74
C ALA A 359 -32.07 -19.03 3.06
N LYS A 360 -31.97 -20.12 2.29
CA LYS A 360 -33.10 -21.00 2.05
C LYS A 360 -33.40 -21.67 3.38
N ILE A 361 -34.44 -21.19 4.04
CA ILE A 361 -35.15 -21.90 5.10
C ILE A 361 -35.61 -23.23 4.47
N PRO A 362 -35.24 -24.40 5.01
CA PRO A 362 -35.90 -25.64 4.66
C PRO A 362 -37.25 -25.65 5.36
N ASP A 363 -38.30 -25.42 4.57
CA ASP A 363 -39.66 -25.80 4.91
C ASP A 363 -39.71 -27.33 4.98
N ASP A 364 -39.72 -27.86 6.21
CA ASP A 364 -40.20 -29.22 6.45
C ASP A 364 -40.82 -29.29 7.85
N PHE A 365 -42.04 -28.75 7.96
CA PHE A 365 -42.98 -29.17 8.99
C PHE A 365 -44.38 -29.26 8.37
N SER A 366 -44.81 -30.51 8.26
CA SER A 366 -46.13 -30.96 7.84
C SER A 366 -47.27 -30.26 8.60
N SER A 367 -48.18 -29.63 7.88
CA SER A 367 -49.55 -29.42 8.34
C SER A 367 -50.40 -30.64 7.97
N GLN A 368 -50.82 -31.39 8.99
CA GLN A 368 -52.03 -32.21 8.91
C GLN A 368 -53.27 -31.32 8.93
N GLU A 369 -54.28 -31.83 8.23
CA GLU A 369 -55.59 -31.26 7.95
C GLU A 369 -56.31 -30.62 9.14
N SER A 370 -57.00 -29.51 8.90
CA SER A 370 -58.43 -29.43 9.25
C SER A 370 -59.12 -28.26 8.54
N THR A 371 -60.32 -28.59 8.11
CA THR A 371 -61.39 -27.85 7.43
C THR A 371 -61.85 -26.55 8.12
N SER A 372 -62.17 -25.52 7.34
CA SER A 372 -63.55 -25.03 7.08
C SER A 372 -63.66 -23.50 6.85
N ALA A 373 -64.40 -23.17 5.79
CA ALA A 373 -65.41 -22.10 5.64
C ALA A 373 -65.05 -20.60 5.75
N GLY A 374 -65.55 -19.84 4.74
CA GLY A 374 -66.08 -18.47 4.88
C GLY A 374 -65.08 -17.36 4.52
N ASP A 375 -65.03 -16.77 3.32
CA ASP A 375 -65.98 -15.84 2.65
C ASP A 375 -65.75 -14.35 2.99
N GLN A 376 -65.83 -13.50 1.95
CA GLN A 376 -65.87 -12.01 1.89
C GLN A 376 -64.53 -11.24 1.96
N LYS A 377 -64.04 -10.63 0.87
CA LYS A 377 -64.40 -9.32 0.25
C LYS A 377 -64.29 -8.12 1.21
N GLU A 378 -63.36 -7.20 0.92
CA GLU A 378 -63.69 -5.81 0.56
C GLU A 378 -62.47 -5.02 0.05
N GLU A 379 -62.72 -4.24 -1.01
CA GLU A 379 -61.88 -3.21 -1.60
C GLU A 379 -61.73 -2.01 -0.65
N LEU A 380 -60.64 -1.24 -0.79
CA LEU A 380 -60.71 0.20 -1.08
C LEU A 380 -59.30 0.78 -1.32
N ASP A 381 -59.17 1.39 -2.50
CA ASP A 381 -58.09 2.23 -3.02
C ASP A 381 -58.46 3.72 -2.73
N PRO A 382 -57.78 4.77 -3.24
CA PRO A 382 -56.49 5.37 -2.85
C PRO A 382 -56.62 6.90 -2.52
N MET A 383 -55.47 7.59 -2.49
CA MET A 383 -55.24 9.06 -2.54
C MET A 383 -55.20 9.85 -1.21
N GLN A 384 -54.12 10.60 -0.98
CA GLN A 384 -54.04 12.01 -1.42
C GLN A 384 -52.65 12.63 -1.16
N ALA A 385 -52.24 13.43 -2.14
CA ALA A 385 -51.10 14.33 -2.14
C ALA A 385 -51.38 15.61 -1.32
N PHE A 386 -50.32 16.29 -0.87
CA PHE A 386 -50.34 17.72 -0.60
C PHE A 386 -49.03 18.35 -1.10
N GLU A 387 -49.20 19.34 -1.97
CA GLU A 387 -48.21 20.31 -2.48
C GLU A 387 -48.11 21.53 -1.56
N ASP A 388 -46.99 22.24 -1.72
CA ASP A 388 -46.70 23.68 -1.56
C ASP A 388 -47.05 24.44 -0.27
N GLU A 389 -46.02 25.14 0.25
CA GLU A 389 -46.07 26.61 0.28
C GLU A 389 -44.65 27.23 0.40
N THR A 390 -44.46 28.29 -0.36
CA THR A 390 -43.28 29.16 -0.54
C THR A 390 -43.26 30.37 0.41
N GLU A 391 -42.18 31.17 0.29
CA GLU A 391 -41.96 32.55 0.80
C GLU A 391 -41.37 32.61 2.24
N ASP A 392 -40.39 33.46 2.59
CA ASP A 392 -40.04 34.77 2.07
C ASP A 392 -38.62 35.21 2.52
N ILE A 393 -37.99 36.09 1.74
CA ILE A 393 -36.75 36.82 2.07
C ILE A 393 -37.14 38.22 2.60
N PRO A 394 -36.37 38.82 3.52
CA PRO A 394 -35.94 40.19 3.23
C PRO A 394 -34.46 40.49 3.53
N SER A 395 -33.97 41.40 2.71
CA SER A 395 -32.68 42.09 2.66
C SER A 395 -32.46 43.16 3.76
N SER A 396 -31.25 43.75 3.75
CA SER A 396 -30.74 44.98 4.39
C SER A 396 -29.81 44.71 5.59
N GLU A 397 -28.71 45.41 5.89
CA GLU A 397 -27.84 46.41 5.25
C GLU A 397 -26.64 46.62 6.24
N GLU A 398 -25.57 47.29 5.80
CA GLU A 398 -24.55 48.02 6.62
C GLU A 398 -23.57 47.26 7.54
N LEU A 399 -22.30 47.08 7.09
CA LEU A 399 -21.11 47.89 7.44
C LEU A 399 -19.83 47.36 6.79
#